data_AF-A0A9E6A8Y8-F1
#
_entry.id   AF-A0A9E6A8Y8-F1
#
_cell.length_a   1.000
_cell.length_b   1.000
_cell.length_c   1.000
_cell.angle_alpha   90.00
_cell.angle_beta   90.00
_cell.angle_gamma   90.00
#
_symmetry.space_group_name_H-M   'P 1'
#
loop_
_entity.id
_entity.type
_entity.pdbx_description
1 polymer ?
#
loop_
_entity_poly.entity_id
_entity_poly.type
_entity_poly.pdbx_seq_one_letter_code
_entity_poly.pdbx_strand_id
1 'polypeptide(L)'
;MEIAEFFNSTLSDINHWYAGEQPVPLSGDVKWWVLAAATFLLGCGIGYYRRAKTLRAPVDNIPAKQPATNASNSYAYLQMLLAETKIVIERYQTELGVVLENSSVDDNLKLEAAISAEDLHIYYTAIDDLKNLENSALRLQIVKANTLFKLTLHRFKYYRELHCEYEGLTQIAAKSQIPLDSNRVAQSRLKLQRERKRLRQDHLVMITQMRQMFTMIRSHQTCPSQTSNSVESID
;
A
#
# COMPACT_ATOMS: atom_id res chain seq x y z
N MET A 1 -8.59 16.28 24.29
CA MET A 1 -7.64 17.40 24.28
C MET A 1 -6.44 17.02 23.42
N GLU A 2 -6.30 17.48 22.18
CA GLU A 2 -7.27 18.13 21.29
C GLU A 2 -6.68 18.12 19.87
N ILE A 3 -7.22 17.30 18.97
CA ILE A 3 -6.94 17.41 17.52
C ILE A 3 -7.30 18.84 17.06
N ALA A 4 -8.27 19.48 17.72
CA ALA A 4 -8.60 20.89 17.55
C ALA A 4 -7.46 21.85 17.92
N GLU A 5 -6.66 21.59 18.98
CA GLU A 5 -5.48 22.39 19.35
C GLU A 5 -4.37 22.22 18.31
N PHE A 6 -4.15 21.00 17.82
CA PHE A 6 -3.18 20.76 16.75
C PHE A 6 -3.58 21.45 15.44
N PHE A 7 -4.86 21.37 15.07
CA PHE A 7 -5.38 22.08 13.89
C PHE A 7 -5.37 23.59 14.08
N ASN A 8 -5.72 24.12 15.25
CA ASN A 8 -5.66 25.56 15.53
C ASN A 8 -4.23 26.09 15.54
N SER A 9 -3.27 25.34 16.08
CA SER A 9 -1.83 25.68 16.02
C SER A 9 -1.35 25.71 14.57
N THR A 10 -1.74 24.73 13.77
CA THR A 10 -1.33 24.64 12.36
C THR A 10 -2.01 25.72 11.49
N LEU A 11 -3.28 26.05 11.76
CA LEU A 11 -4.00 27.13 11.07
C LEU A 11 -3.46 28.50 11.44
N SER A 12 -3.07 28.68 12.71
CA SER A 12 -2.43 29.91 13.21
C SER A 12 -1.08 30.14 12.53
N ASP A 13 -0.25 29.10 12.42
CA ASP A 13 1.05 29.18 11.75
C ASP A 13 0.90 29.47 10.24
N ILE A 14 -0.09 28.87 9.58
CA ILE A 14 -0.37 29.14 8.16
C ILE A 14 -0.92 30.55 7.95
N ASN A 15 -1.82 31.03 8.81
CA ASN A 15 -2.34 32.40 8.71
C ASN A 15 -1.26 33.45 8.98
N HIS A 16 -0.27 33.16 9.82
CA HIS A 16 0.84 34.07 10.07
C HIS A 16 1.74 34.24 8.83
N TRP A 17 1.81 33.23 7.96
CA TRP A 17 2.58 33.29 6.71
C TRP A 17 1.88 34.12 5.62
N TYR A 18 0.56 34.31 5.71
CA TYR A 18 -0.24 35.06 4.72
C TYR A 18 -0.79 36.40 5.24
N ALA A 19 -0.49 36.79 6.48
CA ALA A 19 -1.03 38.00 7.13
C ALA A 19 -0.54 39.34 6.53
N GLY A 20 0.24 39.33 5.44
CA GLY A 20 0.74 40.53 4.78
C GLY A 20 0.48 40.60 3.27
N GLU A 21 -0.08 39.55 2.66
CA GLU A 21 -0.31 39.54 1.22
C GLU A 21 -1.72 40.06 0.92
N GLN A 22 -1.78 41.29 0.40
CA GLN A 22 -3.00 41.81 -0.20
C GLN A 22 -3.51 40.80 -1.23
N PRO A 23 -4.82 40.48 -1.24
CA PRO A 23 -5.37 39.52 -2.19
C PRO A 23 -5.07 40.04 -3.59
N VAL A 24 -4.19 39.34 -4.32
CA VAL A 24 -3.91 39.65 -5.71
C VAL A 24 -5.25 39.64 -6.45
N PRO A 25 -5.73 40.78 -6.99
CA PRO A 25 -6.98 40.80 -7.71
C PRO A 25 -6.77 40.00 -8.99
N LEU A 26 -7.13 38.72 -8.95
CA LEU A 26 -7.17 37.86 -10.13
C LEU A 26 -8.12 38.51 -11.14
N SER A 27 -7.59 38.85 -12.31
CA SER A 27 -8.37 39.39 -13.41
C SER A 27 -9.52 38.44 -13.76
N GLY A 28 -10.65 38.98 -14.24
CA GLY A 28 -11.85 38.20 -14.54
C GLY A 28 -11.57 37.00 -15.44
N ASP A 29 -10.64 37.14 -16.38
CA ASP A 29 -10.25 36.08 -17.30
C ASP A 29 -9.57 34.89 -16.59
N VAL A 30 -8.72 35.15 -15.60
CA VAL A 30 -8.05 34.07 -14.84
C VAL A 30 -9.05 33.30 -13.99
N LYS A 31 -10.09 33.97 -13.46
CA LYS A 31 -11.17 33.29 -12.73
C LYS A 31 -11.95 32.33 -13.63
N TRP A 32 -12.22 32.73 -14.88
CA TRP A 32 -12.88 31.87 -15.87
C TRP A 32 -12.00 30.68 -16.27
N TRP A 33 -10.69 30.89 -16.47
CA TRP A 33 -9.76 29.81 -16.76
C TRP A 33 -9.64 28.80 -15.61
N VAL A 34 -9.60 29.28 -14.36
CA VAL A 34 -9.57 28.40 -13.19
C VAL A 34 -10.89 27.61 -13.05
N LEU A 35 -12.03 28.24 -13.31
CA LEU A 35 -13.33 27.55 -13.29
C LEU A 35 -13.43 26.51 -14.42
N ALA A 36 -12.92 26.84 -15.61
CA ALA A 36 -12.85 25.92 -16.75
C ALA A 36 -11.91 24.75 -16.47
N ALA A 37 -10.75 25.00 -15.87
CA ALA A 37 -9.82 23.95 -15.45
C ALA A 37 -10.42 23.04 -14.37
N ALA A 38 -11.10 23.62 -13.37
CA ALA A 38 -11.77 22.86 -12.32
C ALA A 38 -12.90 21.98 -12.88
N THR A 39 -13.72 22.51 -13.78
CA THR A 39 -14.81 21.75 -14.43
C THR A 39 -14.29 20.69 -15.39
N PHE A 40 -13.20 20.96 -16.12
CA PHE A 40 -12.51 19.98 -16.96
C PHE A 40 -11.94 18.83 -16.12
N LEU A 41 -11.26 19.13 -15.01
CA LEU A 41 -10.74 18.12 -14.09
C LEU A 41 -11.86 17.28 -13.46
N LEU A 42 -12.98 17.90 -13.10
CA LEU A 42 -14.16 17.19 -12.60
C LEU A 42 -14.79 16.30 -13.68
N GLY A 43 -14.86 16.79 -14.91
CA GLY A 43 -15.33 16.03 -16.08
C GLY A 43 -14.43 14.84 -16.40
N CYS A 44 -13.11 15.02 -16.37
CA CYS A 44 -12.13 13.94 -16.52
C CYS A 44 -12.23 12.93 -15.38
N GLY A 45 -12.44 13.39 -14.13
CA GLY A 45 -12.66 12.51 -12.97
C GLY A 45 -13.91 11.66 -13.11
N ILE A 46 -15.05 12.25 -13.48
CA ILE A 46 -16.32 11.54 -13.71
C ILE A 46 -16.20 10.60 -14.92
N GLY A 47 -15.55 11.04 -16.00
CA GLY A 47 -15.31 10.24 -17.20
C GLY A 47 -14.41 9.04 -16.93
N TYR A 48 -13.34 9.22 -16.15
CA TYR A 48 -12.47 8.13 -15.70
C TYR A 48 -13.21 7.16 -14.77
N TYR A 49 -14.00 7.67 -13.82
CA TYR A 49 -14.80 6.86 -12.91
C TYR A 49 -15.89 6.05 -13.65
N ARG A 50 -16.54 6.65 -14.66
CA ARG A 50 -17.51 5.96 -15.52
C ARG A 50 -16.83 4.93 -16.41
N ARG A 51 -15.70 5.25 -17.05
CA ARG A 51 -14.93 4.29 -17.88
C ARG A 51 -14.39 3.13 -17.05
N ALA A 52 -13.97 3.38 -15.82
CA ALA A 52 -13.59 2.34 -14.85
C ALA A 52 -14.79 1.47 -14.45
N LYS A 53 -16.00 2.03 -14.35
CA LYS A 53 -17.25 1.26 -14.16
C LYS A 53 -17.67 0.46 -15.41
N THR A 54 -17.44 0.97 -16.62
CA THR A 54 -17.80 0.25 -17.86
C THR A 54 -16.81 -0.87 -18.19
N LEU A 55 -15.52 -0.68 -17.89
CA LEU A 55 -14.50 -1.74 -17.97
C LEU A 55 -14.61 -2.77 -16.83
N ARG A 56 -15.31 -2.43 -15.74
CA ARG A 56 -15.66 -3.32 -14.61
C ARG A 56 -17.15 -3.64 -14.56
N ALA A 57 -17.89 -3.47 -15.66
CA ALA A 57 -19.26 -3.94 -15.70
C ALA A 57 -19.18 -5.47 -15.66
N PRO A 58 -19.66 -6.13 -14.58
CA PRO A 58 -19.77 -7.57 -14.59
C PRO A 58 -20.71 -7.95 -15.73
N VAL A 59 -20.38 -9.03 -16.43
CA VAL A 59 -21.34 -9.70 -17.31
C VAL A 59 -22.45 -10.23 -16.39
N ASP A 60 -23.45 -9.39 -16.13
CA ASP A 60 -24.68 -9.75 -15.44
C ASP A 60 -25.50 -10.62 -16.40
N ASN A 61 -25.10 -11.89 -16.53
CA ASN A 61 -25.88 -12.98 -17.11
C ASN A 61 -25.27 -14.35 -16.75
N ILE A 62 -24.85 -14.51 -15.50
CA ILE A 62 -24.67 -15.84 -14.91
C ILE A 62 -25.78 -15.98 -13.87
N PRO A 63 -26.71 -16.95 -14.00
CA PRO A 63 -27.79 -17.10 -13.03
C PRO A 63 -27.20 -17.22 -11.63
N ALA A 64 -27.77 -16.44 -10.70
CA ALA A 64 -27.42 -16.45 -9.29
C ALA A 64 -27.37 -17.91 -8.82
N LYS A 65 -26.15 -18.43 -8.68
CA LYS A 65 -25.91 -19.76 -8.15
C LYS A 65 -26.40 -19.72 -6.72
N GLN A 66 -27.40 -20.55 -6.42
CA GLN A 66 -27.96 -20.76 -5.08
C GLN A 66 -26.85 -20.82 -4.03
N PRO A 67 -27.11 -20.38 -2.78
CA PRO A 67 -26.12 -20.41 -1.71
C PRO A 67 -25.77 -21.86 -1.39
N ALA A 68 -24.76 -22.39 -2.07
CA ALA A 68 -24.17 -23.68 -1.78
C ALA A 68 -23.32 -23.50 -0.52
N THR A 69 -23.83 -24.00 0.61
CA THR A 69 -23.05 -24.55 1.73
C THR A 69 -21.69 -23.86 1.98
N ASN A 70 -21.74 -22.76 2.75
CA ASN A 70 -20.68 -21.76 2.98
C ASN A 70 -19.34 -22.26 3.59
N ALA A 71 -19.22 -23.54 3.97
CA ALA A 71 -17.98 -24.09 4.54
C ALA A 71 -16.92 -24.45 3.48
N SER A 72 -17.34 -24.81 2.25
CA SER A 72 -16.45 -25.27 1.17
C SER A 72 -15.66 -24.13 0.51
N ASN A 73 -16.26 -22.95 0.40
CA ASN A 73 -15.68 -21.80 -0.34
C ASN A 73 -14.51 -21.13 0.41
N SER A 74 -14.60 -21.06 1.74
CA SER A 74 -13.58 -20.43 2.59
C SER A 74 -12.25 -21.17 2.56
N TYR A 75 -12.27 -22.51 2.48
CA TYR A 75 -11.05 -23.31 2.39
C TYR A 75 -10.33 -23.11 1.06
N ALA A 76 -11.07 -23.15 -0.06
CA ALA A 76 -10.53 -22.91 -1.39
C ALA A 76 -9.91 -21.50 -1.49
N TYR A 77 -10.62 -20.48 -0.98
CA TYR A 77 -10.11 -19.12 -0.89
C TYR A 77 -8.77 -19.05 -0.13
N LEU A 78 -8.71 -19.63 1.08
CA LEU A 78 -7.50 -19.61 1.90
C LEU A 78 -6.31 -20.31 1.22
N GLN A 79 -6.56 -21.40 0.49
CA GLN A 79 -5.51 -22.10 -0.28
C GLN A 79 -4.99 -21.23 -1.44
N MET A 80 -5.89 -20.61 -2.21
CA MET A 80 -5.51 -19.73 -3.32
C MET A 80 -4.77 -18.49 -2.81
N LEU A 81 -5.25 -17.88 -1.72
CA LEU A 81 -4.59 -16.75 -1.07
C LEU A 81 -3.19 -17.12 -0.58
N LEU A 82 -3.04 -18.28 0.05
CA LEU A 82 -1.75 -18.77 0.53
C LEU A 82 -0.76 -18.98 -0.62
N ALA A 83 -1.21 -19.60 -1.71
CA ALA A 83 -0.37 -19.86 -2.88
C ALA A 83 0.09 -18.56 -3.55
N GLU A 84 -0.84 -17.65 -3.85
CA GLU A 84 -0.52 -16.35 -4.46
C GLU A 84 0.44 -15.55 -3.57
N THR A 85 0.09 -15.38 -2.29
CA THR A 85 0.88 -14.55 -1.38
C THR A 85 2.28 -15.13 -1.19
N LYS A 86 2.43 -16.46 -1.19
CA LYS A 86 3.75 -17.10 -1.12
C LYS A 86 4.61 -16.77 -2.34
N ILE A 87 4.06 -16.90 -3.56
CA ILE A 87 4.78 -16.58 -4.80
C ILE A 87 5.20 -15.10 -4.81
N VAL A 88 4.28 -14.20 -4.46
CA VAL A 88 4.54 -12.75 -4.43
C VAL A 88 5.61 -12.40 -3.41
N ILE A 89 5.57 -12.99 -2.21
CA ILE A 89 6.60 -12.75 -1.19
C ILE A 89 7.95 -13.33 -1.61
N GLU A 90 7.99 -14.54 -2.17
CA GLU A 90 9.25 -15.14 -2.62
C GLU A 90 9.92 -14.25 -3.66
N ARG A 91 9.16 -13.79 -4.65
CA ARG A 91 9.65 -12.83 -5.64
C ARG A 91 10.16 -11.54 -4.97
N TYR A 92 9.42 -11.02 -3.99
CA TYR A 92 9.81 -9.83 -3.24
C TYR A 92 11.11 -10.03 -2.46
N GLN A 93 11.30 -11.20 -1.84
CA GLN A 93 12.52 -11.52 -1.11
C GLN A 93 13.71 -11.64 -2.06
N THR A 94 13.53 -12.28 -3.20
CA THR A 94 14.59 -12.41 -4.22
C THR A 94 15.01 -11.07 -4.80
N GLU A 95 14.04 -10.19 -5.14
CA GLU A 95 14.34 -8.91 -5.77
C GLU A 95 14.83 -7.86 -4.76
N LEU A 96 14.21 -7.78 -3.57
CA LEU A 96 14.40 -6.67 -2.64
C LEU A 96 14.83 -7.08 -1.24
N GLY A 97 14.24 -8.15 -0.70
CA GLY A 97 14.45 -8.54 0.69
C GLY A 97 15.92 -8.84 0.98
N VAL A 98 16.56 -9.65 0.14
CA VAL A 98 17.98 -10.01 0.26
C VAL A 98 18.87 -8.75 0.22
N VAL A 99 18.55 -7.81 -0.68
CA VAL A 99 19.30 -6.56 -0.80
C VAL A 99 19.14 -5.73 0.48
N LEU A 100 17.93 -5.55 0.99
CA LEU A 100 17.66 -4.77 2.21
C LEU A 100 18.30 -5.37 3.47
N GLU A 101 18.39 -6.69 3.56
CA GLU A 101 18.98 -7.39 4.71
C GLU A 101 20.52 -7.36 4.69
N ASN A 102 21.14 -7.54 3.53
CA ASN A 102 22.60 -7.75 3.41
C ASN A 102 23.42 -6.48 3.20
N SER A 103 22.77 -5.38 2.85
CA SER A 103 23.48 -4.15 2.52
C SER A 103 23.73 -3.25 3.73
N SER A 104 24.85 -2.51 3.71
CA SER A 104 25.26 -1.59 4.77
C SER A 104 24.46 -0.31 4.67
N VAL A 105 23.97 0.28 5.77
CA VAL A 105 23.11 1.49 5.74
C VAL A 105 23.75 2.67 5.01
N ASP A 106 25.09 2.68 4.92
CA ASP A 106 25.86 3.73 4.25
C ASP A 106 25.93 3.60 2.73
N ASP A 107 25.53 2.45 2.18
CA ASP A 107 25.51 2.20 0.74
C ASP A 107 24.40 3.04 0.06
N ASN A 108 24.73 3.73 -1.02
CA ASN A 108 23.74 4.35 -1.89
C ASN A 108 23.18 3.27 -2.83
N LEU A 109 22.11 2.60 -2.40
CA LEU A 109 21.50 1.54 -3.19
C LEU A 109 20.39 2.09 -4.05
N LYS A 110 20.53 1.83 -5.35
CA LYS A 110 19.43 1.84 -6.28
C LYS A 110 18.62 0.56 -6.06
N LEU A 111 17.43 0.71 -5.50
CA LEU A 111 16.54 -0.42 -5.32
C LEU A 111 15.50 -0.40 -6.46
N GLU A 112 15.40 -1.50 -7.20
CA GLU A 112 14.42 -1.70 -8.26
C GLU A 112 13.60 -2.95 -7.94
N ALA A 113 12.27 -2.81 -8.01
CA ALA A 113 11.33 -3.92 -7.83
C ALA A 113 10.40 -3.95 -9.02
N ALA A 114 10.14 -5.15 -9.56
CA ALA A 114 9.13 -5.37 -10.58
C ALA A 114 7.75 -5.69 -9.97
N ILE A 115 7.65 -5.73 -8.64
CA ILE A 115 6.46 -6.16 -7.91
C ILE A 115 5.58 -4.97 -7.55
N SER A 116 4.28 -5.11 -7.81
CA SER A 116 3.25 -4.13 -7.51
C SER A 116 2.31 -4.62 -6.42
N ALA A 117 1.66 -3.68 -5.74
CA ALA A 117 0.56 -3.98 -4.82
C ALA A 117 -0.65 -4.63 -5.52
N GLU A 118 -0.68 -4.60 -6.85
CA GLU A 118 -1.69 -5.21 -7.72
C GLU A 118 -1.48 -6.72 -7.90
N ASP A 119 -0.30 -7.24 -7.57
CA ASP A 119 0.04 -8.66 -7.71
C ASP A 119 -0.69 -9.56 -6.69
N LEU A 120 -1.38 -8.98 -5.69
CA LEU A 120 -2.22 -9.68 -4.71
C LEU A 120 -3.68 -9.80 -5.19
N HIS A 121 -3.90 -10.41 -6.35
CA HIS A 121 -5.21 -10.48 -7.00
C HIS A 121 -6.28 -11.19 -6.17
N ILE A 122 -5.97 -12.38 -5.63
CA ILE A 122 -6.91 -13.19 -4.84
C ILE A 122 -7.38 -12.44 -3.58
N TYR A 123 -6.50 -11.69 -2.93
CA TYR A 123 -6.88 -10.87 -1.78
C TYR A 123 -7.95 -9.85 -2.12
N TYR A 124 -7.91 -9.24 -3.31
CA TYR A 124 -8.87 -8.22 -3.72
C TYR A 124 -10.16 -8.80 -4.33
N THR A 125 -10.06 -9.85 -5.13
CA THR A 125 -11.22 -10.37 -5.88
C THR A 125 -12.14 -11.22 -5.04
N ALA A 126 -11.62 -11.87 -4.00
CA ALA A 126 -12.38 -12.74 -3.10
C ALA A 126 -12.47 -12.16 -1.68
N ILE A 127 -12.58 -10.83 -1.56
CA ILE A 127 -12.67 -10.18 -0.25
C ILE A 127 -13.96 -10.52 0.52
N ASP A 128 -15.02 -10.92 -0.18
CA ASP A 128 -16.26 -11.36 0.46
C ASP A 128 -16.10 -12.74 1.13
N ASP A 129 -15.29 -13.65 0.55
CA ASP A 129 -14.93 -14.91 1.21
C ASP A 129 -14.10 -14.64 2.49
N LEU A 130 -13.23 -13.63 2.47
CA LEU A 130 -12.53 -13.18 3.68
C LEU A 130 -13.49 -12.67 4.76
N LYS A 131 -14.53 -11.90 4.39
CA LYS A 131 -15.53 -11.42 5.35
C LYS A 131 -16.31 -12.58 5.98
N ASN A 132 -16.59 -13.61 5.19
CA ASN A 132 -17.39 -14.76 5.63
C ASN A 132 -16.61 -15.78 6.45
N LEU A 133 -15.29 -15.64 6.56
CA LEU A 133 -14.45 -16.51 7.37
C LEU A 133 -14.82 -16.41 8.86
N GLU A 134 -15.18 -17.52 9.50
CA GLU A 134 -15.64 -17.55 10.90
C GLU A 134 -14.57 -17.07 11.89
N ASN A 135 -13.30 -17.40 11.63
CA ASN A 135 -12.19 -17.06 12.51
C ASN A 135 -11.79 -15.58 12.37
N SER A 136 -12.29 -14.74 13.29
CA SER A 136 -12.03 -13.30 13.32
C SER A 136 -10.56 -12.92 13.47
N ALA A 137 -9.79 -13.70 14.25
CA ALA A 137 -8.36 -13.47 14.44
C ALA A 137 -7.58 -13.74 13.15
N LEU A 138 -7.91 -14.82 12.42
CA LEU A 138 -7.33 -15.12 11.13
C LEU A 138 -7.68 -14.06 10.08
N ARG A 139 -8.95 -13.62 10.02
CA ARG A 139 -9.35 -12.50 9.14
C ARG A 139 -8.49 -11.26 9.38
N LEU A 140 -8.37 -10.85 10.65
CA LEU A 140 -7.61 -9.66 11.02
C LEU A 140 -6.12 -9.81 10.66
N GLN A 141 -5.54 -10.98 10.90
CA GLN A 141 -4.14 -11.24 10.54
C GLN A 141 -3.92 -11.17 9.02
N ILE A 142 -4.86 -11.69 8.22
CA ILE A 142 -4.81 -11.61 6.76
C ILE A 142 -4.84 -10.15 6.30
N VAL A 143 -5.79 -9.34 6.81
CA VAL A 143 -5.89 -7.91 6.46
C VAL A 143 -4.63 -7.17 6.88
N LYS A 144 -4.12 -7.42 8.09
CA LYS A 144 -2.93 -6.76 8.64
C LYS A 144 -1.69 -7.06 7.78
N ALA A 145 -1.44 -8.33 7.48
CA ALA A 145 -0.27 -8.75 6.71
C ALA A 145 -0.28 -8.16 5.29
N ASN A 146 -1.42 -8.22 4.60
CA ASN A 146 -1.59 -7.62 3.27
C ASN A 146 -1.48 -6.09 3.29
N THR A 147 -2.00 -5.42 4.32
CA THR A 147 -1.86 -3.96 4.46
C THR A 147 -0.40 -3.56 4.65
N LEU A 148 0.33 -4.25 5.52
CA LEU A 148 1.76 -3.99 5.75
C LEU A 148 2.57 -4.23 4.48
N PHE A 149 2.27 -5.29 3.72
CA PHE A 149 2.94 -5.53 2.45
C PHE A 149 2.79 -4.38 1.46
N LYS A 150 1.57 -3.87 1.29
CA LYS A 150 1.30 -2.72 0.41
C LYS A 150 1.98 -1.44 0.89
N LEU A 151 1.98 -1.19 2.19
CA LEU A 151 2.67 -0.03 2.77
C LEU A 151 4.18 -0.12 2.53
N THR A 152 4.78 -1.29 2.68
CA THR A 152 6.20 -1.51 2.38
C THR A 152 6.50 -1.28 0.89
N LEU A 153 5.66 -1.77 -0.03
CA LEU A 153 5.82 -1.49 -1.46
C LEU A 153 5.66 -0.01 -1.81
N HIS A 154 4.73 0.69 -1.17
CA HIS A 154 4.58 2.14 -1.35
C HIS A 154 5.81 2.90 -0.84
N ARG A 155 6.33 2.53 0.33
CA ARG A 155 7.54 3.15 0.90
C ARG A 155 8.76 2.87 0.04
N PHE A 156 8.82 1.70 -0.58
CA PHE A 156 9.84 1.36 -1.56
C PHE A 156 9.79 2.30 -2.78
N LYS A 157 8.60 2.52 -3.35
CA LYS A 157 8.42 3.47 -4.46
C LYS A 157 8.88 4.87 -4.08
N TYR A 158 8.52 5.34 -2.89
CA TYR A 158 8.96 6.64 -2.37
C TYR A 158 10.49 6.72 -2.20
N TYR A 159 11.13 5.67 -1.68
CA TYR A 159 12.59 5.60 -1.58
C TYR A 159 13.25 5.72 -2.97
N ARG A 160 12.69 5.07 -4.00
CA ARG A 160 13.19 5.17 -5.37
C ARG A 160 13.09 6.60 -5.92
N GLU A 161 11.98 7.29 -5.66
CA GLU A 161 11.81 8.70 -6.05
C GLU A 161 12.86 9.60 -5.39
N LEU A 162 13.12 9.41 -4.10
CA LEU A 162 14.20 10.12 -3.39
C LEU A 162 15.58 9.79 -3.96
N HIS A 163 15.81 8.56 -4.41
CA HIS A 163 17.09 8.17 -4.99
C HIS A 163 17.32 8.88 -6.33
N CYS A 164 16.28 8.98 -7.17
CA CYS A 164 16.34 9.75 -8.42
C CYS A 164 16.60 11.25 -8.15
N GLU A 165 15.96 11.83 -7.13
CA GLU A 165 16.21 13.21 -6.71
C GLU A 165 17.69 13.42 -6.30
N TYR A 166 18.22 12.50 -5.47
CA TYR A 166 19.62 12.51 -5.05
C TYR A 166 20.60 12.40 -6.24
N GLU A 167 20.33 11.51 -7.20
CA GLU A 167 21.14 11.39 -8.40
C GLU A 167 21.15 12.70 -9.21
N GLY A 168 19.98 13.33 -9.37
CA GLY A 168 19.86 14.63 -10.04
C GLY A 168 20.67 15.73 -9.35
N LEU A 169 20.54 15.85 -8.02
CA LEU A 169 21.32 16.82 -7.23
C LEU A 169 22.82 16.55 -7.32
N THR A 170 23.24 15.29 -7.32
CA THR A 170 24.65 14.90 -7.43
C THR A 170 25.22 15.32 -8.78
N GLN A 171 24.47 15.15 -9.87
CA GLN A 171 24.88 15.60 -11.20
C GLN A 171 24.99 17.13 -11.30
N ILE A 172 24.07 17.87 -10.66
CA ILE A 172 24.11 19.34 -10.62
C ILE A 172 25.33 19.82 -9.82
N ALA A 173 25.56 19.27 -8.63
CA ALA A 173 26.69 19.66 -7.79
C ALA A 173 28.04 19.36 -8.45
N ALA A 174 28.15 18.24 -9.18
CA ALA A 174 29.34 17.90 -9.95
C ALA A 174 29.65 18.93 -11.07
N LYS A 175 28.61 19.58 -11.62
CA LYS A 175 28.75 20.58 -12.69
C LYS A 175 28.95 22.00 -12.15
N SER A 176 28.31 22.36 -11.03
CA SER A 176 28.31 23.74 -10.54
C SER A 176 29.55 24.11 -9.72
N GLN A 177 30.17 23.13 -9.03
CA GLN A 177 31.26 23.36 -8.05
C GLN A 177 30.88 24.36 -6.93
N ILE A 178 29.60 24.67 -6.76
CA ILE A 178 29.10 25.61 -5.74
C ILE A 178 28.93 24.85 -4.41
N PRO A 179 29.48 25.36 -3.27
CA PRO A 179 29.35 24.70 -1.97
C PRO A 179 27.90 24.51 -1.48
N LEU A 180 26.97 25.34 -1.93
CA LEU A 180 25.54 25.20 -1.61
C LEU A 180 24.96 23.90 -2.20
N ASP A 181 25.37 23.52 -3.41
CA ASP A 181 24.86 22.34 -4.10
C ASP A 181 25.43 21.05 -3.47
N SER A 182 26.67 21.06 -3.01
CA SER A 182 27.23 19.93 -2.26
C SER A 182 26.56 19.72 -0.90
N ASN A 183 26.15 20.81 -0.22
CA ASN A 183 25.37 20.71 1.01
C ASN A 183 23.97 20.12 0.77
N ARG A 184 23.29 20.51 -0.33
CA ARG A 184 22.01 19.92 -0.73
C ARG A 184 22.13 18.41 -1.02
N VAL A 185 23.20 17.99 -1.68
CA VAL A 185 23.50 16.56 -1.91
C VAL A 185 23.69 15.82 -0.58
N ALA A 186 24.46 16.38 0.35
CA ALA A 186 24.67 15.79 1.67
C ALA A 186 23.37 15.64 2.46
N GLN A 187 22.49 16.65 2.43
CA GLN A 187 21.16 16.57 3.07
C GLN A 187 20.28 15.49 2.43
N SER A 188 20.26 15.41 1.10
CA SER A 188 19.52 14.37 0.37
C SER A 188 20.04 12.97 0.69
N ARG A 189 21.37 12.81 0.83
CA ARG A 189 21.97 11.54 1.26
C ARG A 189 21.54 11.12 2.66
N LEU A 190 21.55 12.05 3.62
CA LEU A 190 21.07 11.77 4.99
C LEU A 190 19.58 11.38 5.00
N LYS A 191 18.76 12.01 4.16
CA LYS A 191 17.34 11.65 4.00
C LYS A 191 17.18 10.23 3.46
N LEU A 192 17.95 9.84 2.44
CA LEU A 192 17.96 8.48 1.90
C LEU A 192 18.36 7.44 2.94
N GLN A 193 19.43 7.68 3.71
CA GLN A 193 19.87 6.77 4.76
C GLN A 193 18.79 6.56 5.83
N ARG A 194 18.11 7.62 6.26
CA ARG A 194 17.01 7.55 7.23
C ARG A 194 15.83 6.73 6.69
N GLU A 195 15.41 6.99 5.46
CA GLU A 195 14.29 6.25 4.85
C GLU A 195 14.65 4.79 4.59
N ARG A 196 15.90 4.48 4.24
CA ARG A 196 16.36 3.10 4.10
C ARG A 196 16.32 2.34 5.42
N LYS A 197 16.75 2.95 6.53
CA LYS A 197 16.65 2.35 7.86
C LYS A 197 15.20 2.04 8.23
N ARG A 198 14.27 2.96 7.93
CA ARG A 198 12.82 2.76 8.11
C ARG A 198 12.30 1.62 7.24
N LEU A 199 12.65 1.62 5.96
CA LEU A 199 12.23 0.58 5.01
C LEU A 199 12.72 -0.82 5.43
N ARG A 200 13.94 -0.94 5.96
CA ARG A 200 14.46 -2.20 6.53
C ARG A 200 13.64 -2.65 7.75
N GLN A 201 13.27 -1.73 8.62
CA GLN A 201 12.42 -2.05 9.77
C GLN A 201 11.02 -2.51 9.32
N ASP A 202 10.40 -1.79 8.39
CA ASP A 202 9.09 -2.13 7.84
C ASP A 202 9.12 -3.48 7.12
N HIS A 203 10.19 -3.76 6.38
CA HIS A 203 10.45 -5.06 5.76
C HIS A 203 10.42 -6.20 6.79
N LEU A 204 11.18 -6.08 7.88
CA LEU A 204 11.26 -7.12 8.92
C LEU A 204 9.91 -7.35 9.62
N VAL A 205 9.18 -6.27 9.91
CA VAL A 205 7.84 -6.34 10.50
C VAL A 205 6.88 -7.03 9.52
N MET A 206 6.89 -6.62 8.26
CA MET A 206 6.04 -7.16 7.22
C MET A 206 6.28 -8.67 7.01
N ILE A 207 7.54 -9.10 6.88
CA ILE A 207 7.90 -10.53 6.74
C ILE A 207 7.42 -11.34 7.94
N THR A 208 7.58 -10.83 9.16
CA THR A 208 7.08 -11.49 10.37
C THR A 208 5.56 -11.66 10.34
N GLN A 209 4.82 -10.61 9.96
CA GLN A 209 3.36 -10.66 9.91
C GLN A 209 2.83 -11.57 8.80
N MET A 210 3.52 -11.62 7.65
CA MET A 210 3.20 -12.56 6.57
C MET A 210 3.47 -14.01 6.98
N ARG A 211 4.59 -14.30 7.65
CA ARG A 211 4.87 -15.64 8.20
C ARG A 211 3.81 -16.07 9.21
N GLN A 212 3.41 -15.17 10.11
CA GLN A 212 2.34 -15.43 11.06
C GLN A 212 1.01 -15.74 10.36
N MET A 213 0.66 -14.98 9.31
CA MET A 213 -0.52 -15.25 8.48
C MET A 213 -0.45 -16.65 7.88
N PHE A 214 0.68 -17.04 7.28
CA PHE A 214 0.84 -18.38 6.70
C PHE A 214 0.68 -19.50 7.72
N THR A 215 1.25 -19.35 8.91
CA THR A 215 1.09 -20.32 10.00
C THR A 215 -0.37 -20.45 10.42
N MET A 216 -1.06 -19.32 10.59
CA MET A 216 -2.48 -19.33 10.98
C MET A 216 -3.37 -19.97 9.90
N ILE A 217 -3.14 -19.65 8.62
CA ILE A 217 -3.86 -20.30 7.51
C ILE A 217 -3.66 -21.81 7.53
N ARG A 218 -2.41 -22.29 7.64
CA ARG A 218 -2.11 -23.72 7.70
C ARG A 218 -2.76 -24.41 8.90
N SER A 219 -2.70 -23.78 10.08
CA SER A 219 -3.32 -24.33 11.30
C SER A 219 -4.84 -24.45 11.18
N HIS A 220 -5.47 -23.48 10.51
CA HIS A 220 -6.90 -23.48 10.26
C HIS A 220 -7.30 -24.57 9.25
N GLN A 221 -6.42 -24.94 8.33
CA GLN A 221 -6.64 -26.01 7.36
C GLN A 221 -6.50 -27.41 8.00
N THR A 222 -5.66 -27.56 9.02
CA THR A 222 -5.45 -28.82 9.74
C THR A 222 -6.47 -29.08 10.86
N CYS A 223 -7.33 -28.11 11.16
CA CYS A 223 -8.37 -28.25 12.19
C CYS A 223 -9.77 -28.26 11.53
N PRO A 224 -10.14 -29.32 10.79
CA PRO A 224 -11.54 -29.52 10.45
C PRO A 224 -12.26 -29.89 11.75
N SER A 225 -13.31 -29.14 12.06
CA SER A 225 -14.26 -29.42 13.14
C SER A 225 -14.60 -30.91 13.24
N GLN A 226 -14.10 -31.58 14.29
CA GLN A 226 -14.67 -32.79 14.85
C GLN A 226 -16.05 -32.44 15.42
N THR A 227 -17.06 -32.39 14.57
CA THR A 227 -18.47 -32.36 14.97
C THR A 227 -19.27 -33.27 14.05
N SER A 228 -19.12 -34.57 14.26
CA SER A 228 -20.17 -35.56 14.03
C SER A 228 -19.99 -36.77 14.97
N ASN A 229 -19.94 -36.51 16.28
CA ASN A 229 -20.29 -37.55 17.25
C ASN A 229 -21.80 -37.46 17.47
N SER A 230 -22.59 -37.92 16.49
CA SER A 230 -23.89 -38.50 16.80
C SER A 230 -23.62 -39.92 17.27
N VAL A 231 -23.56 -40.07 18.60
CA VAL A 231 -23.69 -41.35 19.28
C VAL A 231 -25.08 -41.88 18.92
N GLU A 232 -25.16 -42.78 17.93
CA GLU A 232 -26.22 -43.78 17.90
C GLU A 232 -25.87 -44.80 18.98
N SER A 233 -26.39 -44.57 20.19
CA SER A 233 -26.53 -45.62 21.18
C SER A 233 -27.68 -46.50 20.75
N ILE A 234 -27.33 -47.74 20.42
CA ILE A 234 -28.22 -48.90 20.42
C ILE A 234 -28.92 -48.95 21.78
N ASP A 235 -30.25 -48.92 21.77
CA ASP A 235 -31.15 -49.80 22.52
C ASP A 235 -32.55 -49.78 21.88
#